data_AF-A0A959DLF7-F1
#
_entry.id   AF-A0A959DLF7-F1
#
_cell.length_a   1.000
_cell.length_b   1.000
_cell.length_c   1.000
_cell.angle_alpha   90.00
_cell.angle_beta   90.00
_cell.angle_gamma   90.00
#
_symmetry.space_group_name_H-M   'P 1'
#
loop_
_entity.id
_entity.type
_entity.pdbx_description
1 polymer ?
#
loop_
_entity_poly.entity_id
_entity_poly.type
_entity_poly.pdbx_seq_one_letter_code
_entity_poly.pdbx_strand_id
1 'polypeptide(L)'
;GLAAALATGDGQERVYIIEPIGKFENDPNVTDKKFPGNPTRSYRTSEPLKIVGEINDWVRITPEELKHWREKLANNQGKIIN
;
A
#
# COMPACT_ATOMS: atom_id res chain seq x y z
N GLY A 1 2.47 3.62 5.54
CA GLY A 1 3.84 3.99 5.11
C GLY A 1 4.29 3.21 3.89
N LEU A 2 4.29 1.87 3.93
CA LEU A 2 4.93 1.03 2.89
C LEU A 2 4.47 1.31 1.46
N ALA A 3 3.15 1.44 1.21
CA ALA A 3 2.64 1.72 -0.13
C ALA A 3 3.09 3.10 -0.66
N ALA A 4 3.19 4.11 0.22
CA ALA A 4 3.66 5.43 -0.16
C ALA A 4 5.17 5.41 -0.52
N ALA A 5 5.97 4.64 0.23
CA ALA A 5 7.41 4.50 -0.02
C ALA A 5 7.76 3.66 -1.26
N LEU A 6 6.83 2.81 -1.70
CA LEU A 6 6.96 1.97 -2.90
C LEU A 6 6.27 2.55 -4.13
N ALA A 7 5.61 3.70 -4.02
CA ALA A 7 4.94 4.35 -5.14
C ALA A 7 5.95 4.75 -6.22
N THR A 8 5.57 4.56 -7.49
CA THR A 8 6.42 4.90 -8.63
C THR A 8 6.40 6.42 -8.84
N GLY A 9 7.53 7.09 -8.61
CA GLY A 9 7.74 8.51 -8.89
C GLY A 9 8.77 9.17 -7.97
N ASP A 10 9.37 10.27 -8.42
CA ASP A 10 10.34 11.06 -7.65
C ASP A 10 9.67 12.06 -6.68
N GLY A 11 8.34 12.04 -6.60
CA GLY A 11 7.56 12.88 -5.71
C GLY A 11 7.74 12.46 -4.25
N GLN A 12 7.59 13.43 -3.35
CA GLN A 12 7.59 13.14 -1.92
C GLN A 12 6.46 12.17 -1.58
N GLU A 13 6.76 11.19 -0.70
CA GLU A 13 5.76 10.26 -0.17
C GLU A 13 4.61 11.03 0.49
N ARG A 14 3.37 10.62 0.23
CA ARG A 14 2.17 11.23 0.80
C ARG A 14 1.17 10.18 1.23
N VAL A 15 0.45 10.45 2.31
CA VAL A 15 -0.62 9.59 2.82
C VAL A 15 -1.90 10.41 2.92
N TYR A 16 -2.90 10.02 2.13
CA TYR A 16 -4.20 10.69 2.13
C TYR A 16 -5.24 9.92 2.93
N ILE A 17 -6.11 10.67 3.61
CA ILE A 17 -7.36 10.16 4.14
C ILE A 17 -8.40 10.31 3.04
N ILE A 18 -9.09 9.22 2.73
CA ILE A 18 -10.08 9.16 1.66
C ILE A 18 -11.44 8.73 2.22
N GLU A 19 -12.49 9.20 1.57
CA GLU A 19 -13.84 8.70 1.72
C GLU A 19 -14.24 8.00 0.41
N PRO A 20 -14.59 6.70 0.44
CA PRO A 20 -15.06 6.01 -0.75
C PRO A 20 -16.45 6.51 -1.11
N ILE A 21 -16.63 6.93 -2.37
CA ILE A 21 -17.91 7.43 -2.88
C ILE A 21 -18.85 6.26 -3.24
N GLY A 22 -18.28 5.07 -3.40
CA GLY A 22 -19.00 3.87 -3.79
C GLY A 22 -18.46 2.60 -3.14
N LYS A 23 -18.79 1.45 -3.71
CA LYS A 23 -18.41 0.13 -3.23
C LYS A 23 -16.91 -0.08 -3.36
N PHE A 24 -16.37 -0.81 -2.40
CA PHE A 24 -14.99 -1.27 -2.41
C PHE A 24 -14.97 -2.74 -1.97
N GLU A 25 -13.91 -3.45 -2.34
CA GLU A 25 -13.70 -4.85 -2.01
C GLU A 25 -12.31 -5.07 -1.44
N ASN A 26 -12.09 -6.23 -0.82
CA ASN A 26 -10.78 -6.62 -0.32
C ASN A 26 -9.76 -6.70 -1.47
N ASP A 27 -8.54 -6.24 -1.24
CA ASP A 27 -7.48 -6.32 -2.25
C ASP A 27 -7.01 -7.78 -2.41
N PRO A 28 -7.21 -8.42 -3.58
CA PRO A 28 -6.83 -9.80 -3.80
C PRO A 28 -5.33 -10.00 -3.89
N ASN A 29 -4.49 -8.96 -3.92
CA ASN A 29 -3.04 -9.13 -3.91
C ASN A 29 -2.50 -9.50 -2.52
N VAL A 30 -3.25 -9.18 -1.47
CA VAL A 30 -2.80 -9.33 -0.08
C VAL A 30 -3.82 -10.01 0.83
N THR A 31 -5.08 -10.11 0.42
CA THR A 31 -6.13 -10.86 1.13
C THR A 31 -6.02 -12.34 0.83
N ASP A 32 -6.08 -13.18 1.86
CA ASP A 32 -6.00 -14.65 1.76
C ASP A 32 -4.76 -15.16 0.99
N LYS A 33 -3.64 -14.42 1.07
CA LYS A 33 -2.37 -14.81 0.43
C LYS A 33 -1.42 -15.48 1.42
N LYS A 34 -0.72 -14.66 2.21
CA LYS A 34 0.22 -15.16 3.22
C LYS A 34 -0.47 -15.48 4.55
N PHE A 35 -1.56 -14.79 4.84
CA PHE A 35 -2.36 -14.95 6.05
C PHE A 35 -3.84 -15.02 5.67
N PRO A 36 -4.66 -15.75 6.44
CA PRO A 36 -6.10 -15.82 6.21
C PRO A 36 -6.77 -14.47 6.49
N GLY A 37 -7.79 -14.14 5.68
CA GLY A 37 -8.51 -12.89 5.70
C GLY A 37 -7.70 -11.70 5.17
N ASN A 38 -8.08 -10.50 5.62
CA ASN A 38 -7.46 -9.24 5.23
C ASN A 38 -6.83 -8.52 6.44
N PRO A 39 -5.75 -9.06 7.04
CA PRO A 39 -5.16 -8.49 8.25
C PRO A 39 -4.55 -7.11 8.01
N THR A 40 -4.08 -6.84 6.79
CA THR A 40 -3.55 -5.53 6.39
C THR A 40 -4.65 -4.50 6.11
N ARG A 41 -5.92 -4.91 6.14
CA ARG A 41 -7.10 -4.08 5.82
C ARG A 41 -6.91 -3.32 4.51
N SER A 42 -6.42 -4.03 3.50
CA SER A 42 -6.16 -3.47 2.17
C SER A 42 -7.38 -3.66 1.28
N TYR A 43 -7.79 -2.61 0.61
CA TYR A 43 -9.00 -2.59 -0.21
C TYR A 43 -8.69 -2.01 -1.59
N ARG A 44 -9.53 -2.33 -2.57
CA ARG A 44 -9.53 -1.71 -3.89
C ARG A 44 -10.94 -1.33 -4.32
N THR A 45 -11.04 -0.32 -5.18
CA THR A 45 -12.29 0.07 -5.82
C THR A 45 -12.01 0.55 -7.24
N SER A 46 -12.99 0.36 -8.14
CA SER A 46 -13.01 0.99 -9.45
C SER A 46 -13.79 2.31 -9.45
N GLU A 47 -14.48 2.63 -8.36
CA GLU A 47 -15.20 3.88 -8.20
C GLU A 47 -14.27 4.99 -7.67
N PRO A 48 -14.56 6.27 -7.96
CA PRO A 48 -13.72 7.36 -7.52
C PRO A 48 -13.63 7.48 -6.00
N LEU A 49 -12.48 7.97 -5.53
CA LEU A 49 -12.23 8.27 -4.11
C LEU A 49 -12.17 9.78 -3.91
N LYS A 50 -12.78 10.27 -2.83
CA LYS A 50 -12.67 11.68 -2.41
C LYS A 50 -11.58 11.82 -1.36
N ILE A 51 -10.59 12.67 -1.60
CA ILE A 51 -9.59 13.01 -0.60
C ILE A 51 -10.23 13.97 0.41
N VAL A 52 -10.22 13.59 1.68
CA VAL A 52 -10.79 14.39 2.80
C VAL A 52 -9.71 14.95 3.72
N GLY A 53 -8.46 14.49 3.57
CA GLY A 53 -7.33 15.02 4.30
C GLY A 53 -6.01 14.42 3.87
N GLU A 54 -4.92 14.95 4.42
CA GLU A 54 -3.57 14.42 4.28
C GLU A 54 -2.99 14.24 5.68
N ILE A 55 -2.44 13.06 5.95
CA ILE A 55 -1.70 12.79 7.18
C ILE A 55 -0.25 13.12 6.87
N ASN A 56 0.36 14.01 7.67
CA ASN A 56 1.78 14.36 7.56
C ASN A 56 2.67 13.63 8.58
N ASP A 57 2.07 13.16 9.67
CA ASP A 57 2.75 12.53 10.80
C ASP A 57 2.48 11.01 10.82
N TRP A 58 3.06 10.31 9.85
CA TRP A 58 3.03 8.85 9.82
C TRP A 58 4.46 8.30 9.93
N VAL A 59 4.57 7.11 10.51
CA VAL A 59 5.84 6.39 10.63
C VAL A 59 6.37 6.10 9.23
N ARG A 60 7.43 6.83 8.86
CA ARG A 60 8.17 6.61 7.62
C ARG A 60 9.02 5.36 7.78
N ILE A 61 9.14 4.61 6.70
CA ILE A 61 10.03 3.46 6.66
C ILE A 61 11.46 3.98 6.59
N THR A 62 12.36 3.35 7.33
CA THR A 62 13.77 3.75 7.30
C THR A 62 14.36 3.46 5.91
N PRO A 63 15.37 4.22 5.45
CA PRO A 63 15.99 3.97 4.15
C PRO A 63 16.55 2.54 3.99
N GLU A 64 17.04 1.95 5.09
CA GLU A 64 17.57 0.58 5.11
C GLU A 64 16.46 -0.46 4.90
N GLU A 65 15.33 -0.32 5.59
CA GLU A 65 14.17 -1.18 5.37
C GLU A 65 13.61 -1.02 3.96
N LEU A 66 13.57 0.21 3.44
CA LEU A 66 13.11 0.46 2.07
C LEU A 66 14.00 -0.24 1.04
N LYS A 67 15.32 -0.23 1.23
CA LYS A 67 16.26 -0.96 0.37
C LYS A 67 15.99 -2.46 0.39
N HIS A 68 15.80 -3.03 1.58
CA HIS A 68 15.47 -4.46 1.73
C HIS A 68 14.16 -4.83 1.03
N TRP A 69 13.14 -3.97 1.13
CA TRP A 69 11.87 -4.16 0.41
C TRP A 69 12.03 -4.07 -1.10
N ARG A 70 12.81 -3.12 -1.62
CA ARG A 70 13.11 -2.98 -3.05
C ARG A 70 13.87 -4.20 -3.58
N GLU A 71 14.86 -4.69 -2.85
CA GLU A 71 15.60 -5.91 -3.21
C GLU A 71 14.70 -7.15 -3.21
N LYS A 72 13.81 -7.30 -2.22
CA LYS A 72 12.81 -8.38 -2.19
C LYS A 72 11.83 -8.31 -3.36
N LEU A 73 11.40 -7.12 -3.76
CA LEU A 73 10.48 -6.94 -4.89
C LEU A 73 11.20 -7.14 -6.24
N ALA A 74 12.45 -6.71 -6.38
CA ALA A 74 13.26 -6.98 -7.57
C ALA A 74 13.49 -8.48 -7.77
N ASN A 75 13.65 -9.22 -6.66
CA ASN A 75 13.83 -10.67 -6.68
C ASN A 75 12.50 -11.46 -6.79
N ASN A 76 11.34 -10.82 -6.56
CA ASN A 76 10.02 -11.42 -6.74
C ASN A 76 9.25 -10.70 -7.84
N GLN A 77 9.35 -11.22 -9.07
CA GLN A 77 8.54 -10.80 -10.22
C GLN A 77 7.04 -11.14 -10.03
N GLY A 78 6.38 -10.51 -9.07
CA GLY A 78 4.95 -10.68 -8.81
C GLY A 78 4.53 -12.00 -8.18
N LYS A 79 5.48 -12.84 -7.72
CA LYS A 79 5.17 -13.99 -6.87
C LYS A 79 5.26 -13.61 -5.40
N ILE A 80 4.24 -14.01 -4.65
CA ILE A 80 4.00 -13.72 -3.24
C ILE A 80 5.29 -13.90 -2.45
N ILE A 81 5.68 -12.86 -1.72
CA ILE A 81 6.86 -12.84 -0.86
C ILE A 81 6.55 -13.73 0.36
N ASN A 82 7.06 -14.96 0.35
CA ASN A 82 6.98 -15.88 1.49
C ASN A 82 7.92 -15.43 2.62
#